data_AF-S5ZS00-F1
#
_entry.id   AF-S5ZS00-F1
#
_cell.length_a   1.000
_cell.length_b   1.000
_cell.length_c   1.000
_cell.angle_alpha   90.00
_cell.angle_beta   90.00
_cell.angle_gamma   90.00
#
_symmetry.space_group_name_H-M   'P 1'
#
loop_
_entity.id
_entity.type
_entity.pdbx_description
1 polymer ?
#
loop_
_entity_poly.entity_id
_entity_poly.type
_entity_poly.pdbx_seq_one_letter_code
_entity_poly.pdbx_strand_id
1 'polypeptide(L)' 'MKLDNNNHSVFLLYDHLVLVVKYRRQVMDDTISDYAKDMFVRLGKNYNISLVEWNHDMDHVHILFKAHPNRE' A
#
# COMPACT_ATOMS: atom_id res chain seq x y z
N MET A 1 -8.64 -19.28 -8.01
CA MET A 1 -8.46 -17.82 -7.79
C MET A 1 -9.61 -17.33 -6.91
N LYS A 2 -9.34 -16.72 -5.76
CA LYS A 2 -10.38 -16.21 -4.84
C LYS A 2 -10.60 -14.73 -5.13
N LEU A 3 -11.79 -14.39 -5.64
CA LEU A 3 -12.19 -13.01 -5.98
C LEU A 3 -12.95 -12.38 -4.81
N ASP A 4 -12.85 -11.06 -4.69
CA ASP A 4 -13.68 -10.28 -3.78
C ASP A 4 -14.94 -9.81 -4.49
N ASN A 5 -15.94 -9.40 -3.72
CA ASN A 5 -17.15 -8.80 -4.24
C ASN A 5 -17.69 -7.71 -3.31
N ASN A 6 -18.49 -6.84 -3.90
CA ASN A 6 -19.41 -5.94 -3.21
C ASN A 6 -20.81 -6.09 -3.86
N ASN A 7 -21.77 -5.21 -3.54
CA ASN A 7 -23.15 -5.32 -4.05
C ASN A 7 -23.29 -5.43 -5.58
N HIS A 8 -22.37 -4.84 -6.35
CA HIS A 8 -22.52 -4.71 -7.81
C HIS A 8 -21.26 -5.06 -8.61
N SER A 9 -20.20 -5.54 -7.94
CA SER A 9 -18.93 -5.84 -8.60
C SER A 9 -18.27 -7.08 -8.02
N VAL A 10 -17.66 -7.87 -8.88
CA VAL A 10 -16.69 -8.91 -8.54
C VAL A 10 -15.34 -8.44 -9.03
N PHE A 11 -14.33 -8.40 -8.16
CA PHE A 11 -13.06 -7.75 -8.47
C PHE A 11 -11.88 -8.41 -7.78
N LEU A 12 -10.69 -8.09 -8.28
CA LEU A 12 -9.42 -8.43 -7.66
C LEU A 12 -8.38 -7.38 -8.05
N LEU A 13 -8.37 -6.27 -7.32
CA LEU A 13 -7.52 -5.11 -7.63
C LEU A 13 -6.26 -5.15 -6.74
N TYR A 14 -5.12 -5.43 -7.37
CA TYR A 14 -3.80 -5.34 -6.77
C TYR A 14 -3.04 -4.22 -7.47
N ASP A 15 -2.57 -3.25 -6.70
CA ASP A 15 -1.81 -2.12 -7.22
C ASP A 15 -0.40 -2.12 -6.63
N HIS A 16 0.59 -1.84 -7.50
CA HIS A 16 1.98 -1.65 -7.10
C HIS A 16 2.30 -0.14 -7.06
N LEU A 17 2.46 0.39 -5.85
CA LEU A 17 2.79 1.79 -5.61
C LEU A 17 4.24 1.92 -5.18
N VAL A 18 4.97 2.82 -5.85
CA VAL A 18 6.34 3.18 -5.49
C VAL A 18 6.39 4.64 -5.09
N LEU A 19 6.86 4.92 -3.87
CA LEU A 19 7.02 6.28 -3.37
C LEU A 19 8.49 6.53 -3.06
N VAL A 20 9.00 7.68 -3.49
CA VAL A 20 10.41 8.05 -3.39
C VAL A 20 10.57 9.17 -2.38
N VAL A 21 11.62 9.13 -1.57
CA VAL A 21 11.98 10.19 -0.64
C VAL A 21 12.29 11.47 -1.41
N LYS A 22 11.95 12.63 -0.83
CA LYS A 22 12.27 13.94 -1.40
C LYS A 22 13.77 14.04 -1.72
N TYR A 23 14.07 14.36 -2.98
CA TYR A 23 15.43 14.41 -3.54
C TYR A 23 16.19 13.07 -3.56
N ARG A 24 15.50 11.92 -3.46
CA ARG A 24 16.14 10.58 -3.40
C ARG A 24 17.22 10.49 -2.32
N ARG A 25 16.99 11.13 -1.18
CA ARG A 25 17.92 11.04 -0.06
C ARG A 25 17.87 9.63 0.51
N GLN A 26 19.03 9.06 0.75
CA GLN A 26 19.22 7.73 1.34
C GLN A 26 19.04 7.79 2.86
N VAL A 27 17.80 8.02 3.31
CA VAL A 27 17.45 8.23 4.73
C VAL A 27 16.46 7.20 5.25
N MET A 28 16.04 6.26 4.41
CA MET A 28 15.08 5.24 4.79
C MET A 28 15.83 4.04 5.36
N ASP A 29 15.80 3.93 6.69
CA ASP A 29 16.24 2.74 7.42
C ASP A 29 15.04 1.89 7.86
N ASP A 30 15.30 0.75 8.49
CA ASP A 30 14.28 -0.18 8.96
C ASP A 30 13.31 0.50 9.94
N THR A 31 13.80 1.40 10.81
CA THR A 31 12.97 2.08 11.82
C THR A 31 12.00 3.07 11.17
N ILE A 32 12.47 3.86 10.21
CA ILE A 32 11.65 4.81 9.45
C ILE A 32 10.68 4.05 8.54
N SER A 33 11.13 2.94 7.96
CA SER A 33 10.30 2.06 7.12
C SER A 33 9.16 1.42 7.90
N ASP A 34 9.43 0.88 9.09
CA ASP A 34 8.41 0.28 9.94
C ASP A 34 7.37 1.33 10.39
N TYR A 35 7.83 2.53 10.75
CA TYR A 35 6.92 3.64 11.06
C TYR A 35 6.03 4.02 9.85
N ALA A 36 6.62 4.13 8.66
CA ALA A 36 5.87 4.45 7.44
C ALA A 36 4.87 3.35 7.08
N LYS A 37 5.24 2.07 7.26
CA LYS A 37 4.37 0.92 7.07
C LYS A 37 3.18 0.95 8.02
N ASP A 38 3.41 1.20 9.30
CA ASP A 38 2.36 1.31 10.31
C ASP A 38 1.39 2.45 10.00
N MET A 39 1.91 3.59 9.55
CA MET A 39 1.10 4.71 9.08
C MET A 39 0.29 4.35 7.84
N PHE A 40 0.89 3.66 6.86
CA PHE A 40 0.18 3.20 5.67
C PHE A 40 -0.98 2.26 6.03
N VAL A 41 -0.75 1.26 6.88
CA VAL A 41 -1.79 0.33 7.35
C VAL A 41 -2.88 1.07 8.11
N ARG A 42 -2.52 2.02 8.98
CA ARG A 42 -3.49 2.81 9.75
C ARG A 42 -4.38 3.65 8.84
N LEU A 43 -3.81 4.32 7.84
CA LEU A 43 -4.56 5.14 6.89
C LEU A 43 -5.41 4.27 5.96
N GLY A 44 -4.86 3.18 5.45
CA GLY A 44 -5.51 2.28 4.50
C GLY A 44 -6.82 1.66 5.01
N LYS A 45 -6.93 1.45 6.33
CA LYS A 45 -8.18 0.97 6.97
C LYS A 45 -9.41 1.82 6.63
N ASN A 46 -9.23 3.13 6.49
CA ASN A 46 -10.34 4.05 6.20
C ASN A 46 -10.73 4.06 4.71
N TYR A 47 -9.90 3.48 3.84
CA TYR A 47 -10.07 3.48 2.38
C TYR A 47 -10.34 2.09 1.80
N ASN A 48 -10.66 1.10 2.65
CA ASN A 48 -10.79 -0.30 2.23
C ASN A 48 -9.54 -0.82 1.49
N ILE A 49 -8.37 -0.37 1.93
CA ILE A 49 -7.07 -0.81 1.42
C ILE A 49 -6.46 -1.82 2.39
N SER A 50 -5.97 -2.93 1.87
CA SER A 50 -5.25 -3.97 2.61
C SER A 50 -3.83 -4.10 2.09
N LEU A 51 -2.84 -3.96 2.97
CA LEU A 51 -1.43 -4.18 2.62
C LEU A 51 -1.19 -5.66 2.32
N VAL A 52 -0.50 -5.95 1.21
CA VAL A 52 -0.13 -7.31 0.79
C VAL A 52 1.36 -7.51 0.99
N GLU A 53 2.18 -6.60 0.46
CA GLU A 53 3.63 -6.61 0.64
C GLU A 53 4.16 -5.18 0.85
N TRP A 54 5.21 -5.08 1.67
CA TRP A 54 5.93 -3.84 1.93
C TRP A 54 7.41 -4.13 1.86
N ASN A 55 8.11 -3.46 0.95
CA ASN A 55 9.55 -3.52 0.82
C ASN A 55 10.10 -2.10 0.74
N HIS A 56 11.33 -1.89 1.20
CA HIS A 56 12.01 -0.60 1.09
C HIS A 56 13.47 -0.79 0.70
N ASP A 57 14.02 0.27 0.13
CA ASP A 57 15.45 0.49 -0.03
C ASP A 57 15.78 1.82 0.69
N MET A 58 17.00 2.32 0.51
CA MET A 58 17.49 3.51 1.21
C MET A 58 16.73 4.81 0.88
N ASP A 59 16.07 4.91 -0.28
CA ASP A 59 15.46 6.14 -0.76
C ASP A 59 14.03 6.00 -1.30
N HIS A 60 13.43 4.82 -1.24
CA HIS A 60 12.06 4.57 -1.72
C HIS A 60 11.41 3.35 -1.06
N VAL A 61 10.09 3.28 -1.17
CA VAL A 61 9.27 2.13 -0.73
C VAL A 61 8.47 1.56 -1.89
N HIS A 62 8.35 0.23 -1.90
CA HIS A 62 7.48 -0.54 -2.77
C HIS A 62 6.34 -1.12 -1.96
N ILE A 63 5.11 -0.80 -2.37
CA ILE A 63 3.90 -1.18 -1.68
C ILE A 63 3.04 -1.97 -2.66
N LEU A 64 2.79 -3.24 -2.35
CA LEU A 64 1.74 -4.00 -2.99
C LEU A 64 0.53 -3.98 -2.06
N PHE A 65 -0.60 -3.47 -2.54
CA PHE A 65 -1.82 -3.45 -1.75
C PHE A 65 -3.01 -3.90 -2.58
N LYS A 66 -4.03 -4.39 -1.88
CA LYS A 66 -5.33 -4.71 -2.42
C LYS A 66 -6.29 -3.58 -2.10
N ALA A 67 -7.05 -3.13 -3.09
CA ALA A 67 -8.06 -2.09 -2.92
C ALA A 67 -9.45 -2.59 -3.28
N HIS A 68 -10.46 -1.92 -2.75
CA HIS A 68 -11.84 -2.10 -3.17
C HIS A 68 -12.22 -0.91 -4.06
N PRO A 69 -12.90 -1.15 -5.20
CA PRO A 69 -13.48 -0.05 -5.96
C PRO A 69 -14.55 0.63 -5.09
N ASN A 70 -14.41 1.93 -4.86
CA ASN A 70 -15.45 2.73 -4.23
C ASN A 70 -16.57 2.98 -5.26
N ARG A 71 -17.82 2.82 -4.80
CA ARG A 71 -19.05 2.83 -5.60
C ARG A 71 -19.16 4.03 -6.56
N GLU A 72 -19.63 3.74 -7.77
CA GLU A 72 -20.86 4.38 -8.29
C GLU A 72 -22.08 3.67 -7.71
#